data_AF-A0A7V6T2J7-F1
#
_entry.id   AF-A0A7V6T2J7-F1
#
_cell.length_a   1.000
_cell.length_b   1.000
_cell.length_c   1.000
_cell.angle_alpha   90.00
_cell.angle_beta   90.00
_cell.angle_gamma   90.00
#
_symmetry.space_group_name_H-M   'P 1'
#
loop_
_entity.id
_entity.type
_entity.pdbx_description
1 polymer ?
#
loop_
_entity_poly.entity_id
_entity_poly.type
_entity_poly.pdbx_seq_one_letter_code
_entity_poly.pdbx_strand_id
1 'polypeptide(L)'
;MSIADKSLTIDVWGSVTSLTLIQGESAGRKLTYAITNGSTPIDLTGRSVRLFVVKPDGMVVYANCDIEDAAEGKVSFVVSSQMVAVSGLGSGEFHVIDADGTMLKTPKIGIAIEPSHDVDGAVESSNEFSVLVDLINSIPGGRVFSSGRPDKPETTIFAAEELDAMPIGTEFVSTDGANVGAWVWTKFGRADEPSTPATAKGWTVTSGDTGNVIVTPTNVTGGAKIVFRRVNNTIFSSLGFQGPWGTFGIDENAIALEGTKFELGITPQGFGTNIAQTMLLSRDGKEMIIDAIYNVLTRTRDGGKIQIRCKDATAANNLKGQTLLRAASIRWVTNEPWPESL
;
A
#
# COMPACT_ATOMS: atom_id res chain seq x y z
N MET A 1 16.04 -42.59 7.50
CA MET A 1 16.15 -42.84 8.96
C MET A 1 15.98 -44.33 9.18
N SER A 2 16.82 -44.97 9.98
CA SER A 2 16.52 -46.31 10.49
C SER A 2 15.39 -46.19 11.51
N ILE A 3 14.34 -47.00 11.37
CA ILE A 3 13.25 -47.08 12.33
C ILE A 3 13.80 -47.51 13.70
N ALA A 4 13.26 -46.98 14.80
CA ALA A 4 13.65 -47.41 16.13
C ALA A 4 12.97 -48.75 16.47
N ASP A 5 13.77 -49.81 16.56
CA ASP A 5 13.29 -51.18 16.81
C ASP A 5 13.43 -51.56 18.29
N LYS A 6 12.36 -52.16 18.86
CA LYS A 6 12.40 -52.72 20.22
C LYS A 6 11.72 -54.08 20.28
N SER A 7 12.40 -55.05 20.90
CA SER A 7 11.85 -56.40 21.14
C SER A 7 11.34 -56.56 22.57
N LEU A 8 10.18 -57.19 22.72
CA LEU A 8 9.45 -57.40 23.96
C LEU A 8 8.87 -58.82 23.99
N THR A 9 8.47 -59.29 25.17
CA THR A 9 7.80 -60.58 25.35
C THR A 9 6.47 -60.35 26.06
N ILE A 10 5.43 -61.07 25.63
CA ILE A 10 4.13 -61.09 26.29
C ILE A 10 3.69 -62.52 26.52
N ASP A 11 3.47 -62.85 27.79
CA ASP A 11 2.92 -64.12 28.18
C ASP A 11 1.39 -64.06 28.24
N VAL A 12 0.71 -65.07 27.70
CA VAL A 12 -0.76 -65.12 27.66
C VAL A 12 -1.42 -65.28 29.04
N TRP A 13 -0.66 -65.71 30.04
CA TRP A 13 -1.08 -65.74 31.45
C TRP A 13 -0.38 -64.67 32.30
N GLY A 14 0.44 -63.84 31.66
CA GLY A 14 1.25 -62.82 32.31
C GLY A 14 0.46 -61.63 32.86
N SER A 15 1.18 -60.77 33.57
CA SER A 15 0.65 -59.47 33.98
C SER A 15 0.70 -58.46 32.84
N VAL A 16 -0.01 -57.34 33.01
CA VAL A 16 0.00 -56.21 32.08
C VAL A 16 1.42 -55.68 31.88
N THR A 17 1.86 -55.59 30.63
CA THR A 17 3.11 -54.95 30.23
C THR A 17 2.84 -53.50 29.84
N SER A 18 3.75 -52.56 30.07
CA SER A 18 3.59 -51.15 29.68
C SER A 18 4.68 -50.65 28.74
N LEU A 19 4.33 -49.72 27.84
CA LEU A 19 5.27 -49.00 26.99
C LEU A 19 4.88 -47.53 26.82
N THR A 20 5.86 -46.70 26.48
CA THR A 20 5.67 -45.27 26.23
C THR A 20 5.87 -44.94 24.75
N LEU A 21 4.95 -44.20 24.16
CA LEU A 21 4.99 -43.65 22.80
C LEU A 21 4.92 -42.11 22.85
N ILE A 22 5.17 -41.45 21.73
CA ILE A 22 5.13 -39.98 21.60
C ILE A 22 4.01 -39.61 20.63
N GLN A 23 3.19 -38.63 21.00
CA GLN A 23 2.10 -38.13 20.18
C GLN A 23 2.60 -37.62 18.83
N GLY A 24 1.86 -37.91 17.75
CA GLY A 24 2.17 -37.41 16.41
C GLY A 24 3.26 -38.16 15.64
N GLU A 25 3.95 -39.14 16.25
CA GLU A 25 4.88 -39.99 15.50
C GLU A 25 4.17 -40.81 14.42
N SER A 26 4.77 -40.87 13.24
CA SER A 26 4.30 -41.71 12.14
C SER A 26 5.42 -42.61 11.65
N ALA A 27 5.27 -43.92 11.82
CA ALA A 27 6.24 -44.92 11.36
C ALA A 27 7.68 -44.74 11.88
N GLY A 28 7.85 -44.07 13.02
CA GLY A 28 9.16 -43.88 13.67
C GLY A 28 9.61 -45.05 14.54
N ARG A 29 8.70 -45.93 14.95
CA ARG A 29 8.95 -47.06 15.86
C ARG A 29 8.35 -48.35 15.34
N LYS A 30 9.10 -49.44 15.42
CA LYS A 30 8.62 -50.81 15.21
C LYS A 30 8.81 -51.61 16.49
N LEU A 31 7.75 -52.29 16.90
CA LEU A 31 7.74 -53.11 18.11
C LEU A 31 7.57 -54.56 17.69
N THR A 32 8.50 -55.41 18.15
CA THR A 32 8.44 -56.86 17.95
C THR A 32 8.12 -57.53 19.28
N TYR A 33 7.10 -58.37 19.31
CA TYR A 33 6.67 -59.13 20.47
C TYR A 33 6.85 -60.62 20.22
N ALA A 34 7.42 -61.33 21.19
CA ALA A 34 7.31 -62.79 21.30
C ALA A 34 6.10 -63.13 22.18
N ILE A 35 5.13 -63.89 21.64
CA ILE A 35 3.94 -64.33 22.37
C ILE A 35 4.21 -65.72 22.97
N THR A 36 4.07 -65.87 24.28
CA THR A 36 4.40 -67.11 25.02
C THR A 36 3.23 -67.66 25.84
N ASN A 37 3.31 -68.95 26.15
CA ASN A 37 2.52 -69.63 27.18
C ASN A 37 3.49 -70.18 28.23
N GLY A 38 3.61 -69.50 29.36
CA GLY A 38 4.74 -69.63 30.27
C GLY A 38 6.05 -69.18 29.59
N SER A 39 7.07 -70.03 29.66
CA SER A 39 8.36 -69.78 29.00
C SER A 39 8.43 -70.31 27.56
N THR A 40 7.34 -70.88 27.04
CA THR A 40 7.31 -71.54 25.73
C THR A 40 6.68 -70.62 24.67
N PRO A 41 7.35 -70.34 23.55
CA PRO A 41 6.76 -69.60 22.44
C PRO A 41 5.50 -70.28 21.89
N ILE A 42 4.50 -69.48 21.53
CA ILE A 42 3.32 -69.95 20.83
C ILE A 42 3.61 -69.94 19.33
N ASP A 43 3.59 -71.11 18.68
CA ASP A 43 3.72 -71.21 17.23
C ASP A 43 2.54 -70.52 16.52
N LEU A 44 2.87 -69.61 15.60
CA LEU A 44 1.93 -68.80 14.82
C LEU A 44 1.76 -69.34 13.38
N THR A 45 2.32 -70.50 13.05
CA THR A 45 2.23 -71.11 11.72
C THR A 45 0.78 -71.35 11.34
N GLY A 46 0.35 -70.79 10.20
CA GLY A 46 -1.04 -70.88 9.73
C GLY A 46 -2.03 -69.97 10.46
N ARG A 47 -1.57 -69.12 11.38
CA ARG A 47 -2.40 -68.19 12.17
C ARG A 47 -2.24 -66.75 11.66
N SER A 48 -3.18 -65.90 12.02
CA SER A 48 -3.08 -64.45 11.81
C SER A 48 -3.05 -63.73 13.16
N VAL A 49 -2.30 -62.62 13.22
CA VAL A 49 -2.19 -61.82 14.44
C VAL A 49 -2.58 -60.37 14.14
N ARG A 50 -3.42 -59.79 15.00
CA ARG A 50 -3.80 -58.38 14.94
C ARG A 50 -3.62 -57.72 16.29
N LEU A 51 -3.22 -56.46 16.27
CA LEU A 51 -3.17 -55.62 17.47
C LEU A 51 -4.40 -54.72 17.51
N PHE A 52 -5.08 -54.72 18.65
CA PHE A 52 -6.20 -53.82 18.93
C PHE A 52 -5.72 -52.79 19.93
N VAL A 53 -5.83 -51.50 19.60
CA VAL A 53 -5.43 -50.40 20.48
C VAL A 53 -6.64 -49.52 20.78
N VAL A 54 -6.98 -49.40 22.06
CA VAL A 54 -7.90 -48.39 22.57
C VAL A 54 -7.09 -47.15 22.94
N LYS A 55 -7.34 -46.05 22.23
CA LYS A 55 -6.68 -44.76 22.45
C LYS A 55 -7.23 -44.06 23.70
N PRO A 56 -6.55 -43.00 24.19
CA PRO A 56 -7.03 -42.21 25.33
C PRO A 56 -8.42 -41.58 25.12
N ASP A 57 -8.78 -41.27 23.86
CA ASP A 57 -10.10 -40.75 23.48
C ASP A 57 -11.20 -41.83 23.40
N GLY A 58 -10.88 -43.09 23.71
CA GLY A 58 -11.80 -44.23 23.68
C GLY A 58 -12.02 -44.83 22.28
N MET A 59 -11.47 -44.24 21.21
CA MET A 59 -11.56 -44.81 19.87
C MET A 59 -10.57 -45.97 19.69
N VAL A 60 -10.92 -46.93 18.82
CA VAL A 60 -10.13 -48.13 18.57
C VAL A 60 -9.38 -48.03 17.24
N VAL A 61 -8.09 -48.39 17.26
CA VAL A 61 -7.25 -48.56 16.07
C VAL A 61 -6.86 -50.03 15.97
N TYR A 62 -7.01 -50.60 14.77
CA TYR A 62 -6.52 -51.94 14.45
C TYR A 62 -5.19 -51.83 13.71
N ALA A 63 -4.17 -52.55 14.18
CA ALA A 63 -2.93 -52.74 13.46
C ALA A 63 -2.88 -54.14 12.87
N ASN A 64 -2.54 -54.20 11.58
CA ASN A 64 -2.01 -55.44 11.01
C ASN A 64 -0.62 -55.67 11.58
N CYS A 65 -0.32 -56.92 11.88
CA CYS A 65 0.98 -57.31 12.39
C CYS A 65 1.66 -58.26 11.40
N ASP A 66 2.97 -58.12 11.28
CA ASP A 66 3.81 -58.98 10.45
C ASP A 66 4.33 -60.13 11.33
N ILE A 67 4.16 -61.38 10.90
CA ILE A 67 4.75 -62.54 11.58
C ILE A 67 6.21 -62.62 11.13
N GLU A 68 7.13 -62.30 12.04
CA GLU A 68 8.57 -62.25 11.77
C GLU A 68 9.20 -63.66 11.89
N ASP A 69 8.71 -64.45 12.84
CA ASP A 69 9.15 -65.82 13.08
C ASP A 69 7.99 -66.60 13.69
N ALA A 70 7.34 -67.44 12.88
CA ALA A 70 6.14 -68.15 13.28
C ALA A 70 6.41 -69.18 14.39
N ALA A 71 7.48 -69.96 14.26
CA ALA A 71 7.82 -71.03 15.21
C ALA A 71 8.19 -70.46 16.59
N GLU A 72 8.84 -69.29 16.62
CA GLU A 72 9.22 -68.59 17.84
C GLU A 72 8.16 -67.59 18.34
N GLY A 73 6.97 -67.58 17.74
CA GLY A 73 5.87 -66.73 18.18
C GLY A 73 6.14 -65.22 18.06
N LYS A 74 7.01 -64.81 17.14
CA LYS A 74 7.41 -63.40 16.98
C LYS A 74 6.55 -62.69 15.95
N VAL A 75 5.98 -61.59 16.39
CA VAL A 75 5.12 -60.72 15.61
C VAL A 75 5.59 -59.27 15.76
N SER A 76 5.48 -58.46 14.72
CA SER A 76 5.82 -57.05 14.78
C SER A 76 4.71 -56.15 14.28
N PHE A 77 4.74 -54.89 14.70
CA PHE A 77 3.92 -53.83 14.13
C PHE A 77 4.68 -52.50 14.15
N VAL A 78 4.33 -51.63 13.22
CA VAL A 78 4.83 -50.26 13.15
C VAL A 78 3.82 -49.32 13.80
N VAL A 79 4.29 -48.45 14.69
CA VAL A 79 3.44 -47.44 15.35
C VAL A 79 2.93 -46.45 14.30
N SER A 80 1.60 -46.37 14.15
CA SER A 80 0.97 -45.47 13.21
C SER A 80 0.59 -44.13 13.85
N SER A 81 0.50 -43.07 13.05
CA SER A 81 0.04 -41.76 13.51
C SER A 81 -1.33 -41.79 14.17
N GLN A 82 -2.20 -42.72 13.73
CA GLN A 82 -3.54 -42.88 14.30
C GLN A 82 -3.48 -43.45 15.72
N MET A 83 -2.56 -44.38 16.02
CA MET A 83 -2.42 -44.94 17.37
C MET A 83 -2.01 -43.91 18.41
N VAL A 84 -1.20 -42.93 18.00
CA VAL A 84 -0.61 -41.89 18.87
C VAL A 84 -1.19 -40.50 18.59
N ALA A 85 -2.39 -40.42 18.02
CA ALA A 85 -3.02 -39.14 17.66
C ALA A 85 -3.40 -38.31 18.90
N VAL A 86 -3.77 -38.97 20.00
CA VAL A 86 -4.22 -38.34 21.25
C VAL A 86 -3.29 -38.78 22.38
N SER A 87 -2.72 -37.81 23.10
CA SER A 87 -1.89 -38.07 24.27
C SER A 87 -2.71 -38.52 25.48
N GLY A 88 -2.09 -39.28 26.38
CA GLY A 88 -2.73 -39.88 27.55
C GLY A 88 -2.55 -41.39 27.62
N LEU A 89 -3.35 -42.05 28.46
CA LEU A 89 -3.27 -43.49 28.70
C LEU A 89 -4.21 -44.26 27.76
N GLY A 90 -3.63 -45.07 26.89
CA GLY A 90 -4.30 -46.07 26.07
C GLY A 90 -3.97 -47.49 26.52
N SER A 91 -4.55 -48.47 25.84
CA SER A 91 -4.20 -49.88 26.04
C SER A 91 -4.32 -50.67 24.74
N GLY A 92 -3.62 -51.79 24.61
CA GLY A 92 -3.81 -52.69 23.49
C GLY A 92 -3.71 -54.17 23.86
N GLU A 93 -4.14 -55.05 22.98
CA GLU A 93 -4.03 -56.51 23.14
C GLU A 93 -3.85 -57.17 21.77
N PHE A 94 -3.06 -58.24 21.72
CA PHE A 94 -2.93 -59.05 20.52
C PHE A 94 -4.04 -60.08 20.46
N HIS A 95 -4.64 -60.22 19.28
CA HIS A 95 -5.57 -61.30 18.95
C HIS A 95 -4.87 -62.22 17.97
N VAL A 96 -4.62 -63.46 18.40
CA VAL A 96 -4.12 -64.54 17.56
C VAL A 96 -5.34 -65.34 17.10
N ILE A 97 -5.50 -65.51 15.80
CA ILE A 97 -6.67 -66.13 15.16
C ILE A 97 -6.19 -67.33 14.35
N ASP A 98 -6.71 -68.51 14.66
CA ASP A 98 -6.44 -69.76 13.94
C ASP A 98 -7.27 -69.87 12.65
N ALA A 99 -6.92 -70.81 11.77
CA ALA A 99 -7.58 -71.00 10.47
C ALA A 99 -9.07 -71.38 10.60
N ASP A 100 -9.47 -71.98 11.71
CA ASP A 100 -10.86 -72.32 12.04
C ASP A 100 -11.64 -71.16 12.69
N GLY A 101 -10.99 -70.02 12.91
CA GLY A 101 -11.58 -68.83 13.53
C GLY A 101 -11.46 -68.77 15.06
N THR A 102 -10.83 -69.75 15.71
CA THR A 102 -10.56 -69.72 17.14
C THR A 102 -9.64 -68.55 17.50
N MET A 103 -9.99 -67.79 18.55
CA MET A 103 -9.26 -66.59 18.95
C MET A 103 -8.64 -66.73 20.34
N LEU A 104 -7.33 -66.47 20.42
CA LEU A 104 -6.58 -66.28 21.66
C LEU A 104 -6.23 -64.80 21.82
N LYS A 105 -6.40 -64.27 23.03
CA LYS A 105 -6.07 -62.87 23.35
C LYS A 105 -4.98 -62.80 24.39
N THR A 106 -4.04 -61.87 24.24
CA THR A 106 -3.06 -61.57 25.28
C THR A 106 -3.67 -60.71 26.39
N PRO A 107 -3.06 -60.67 27.59
CA PRO A 107 -3.30 -59.60 28.55
C PRO A 107 -3.13 -58.22 27.90
N LYS A 108 -3.73 -57.20 28.52
CA LYS A 108 -3.59 -55.81 28.06
C LYS A 108 -2.14 -55.35 28.15
N ILE A 109 -1.75 -54.55 27.17
CA ILE A 109 -0.53 -53.74 27.11
C ILE A 109 -0.95 -52.32 27.46
N GLY A 110 -0.42 -51.74 28.54
CA GLY A 110 -0.58 -50.32 28.86
C GLY A 110 0.25 -49.46 27.90
N ILE A 111 -0.35 -48.46 27.28
CA ILE A 111 0.33 -47.58 26.32
C ILE A 111 0.21 -46.14 26.83
N ALA A 112 1.31 -45.58 27.33
CA ALA A 112 1.37 -44.17 27.69
C ALA A 112 1.81 -43.36 26.47
N ILE A 113 0.95 -42.47 25.97
CA ILE A 113 1.26 -41.59 24.84
C ILE A 113 1.60 -40.22 25.41
N GLU A 114 2.89 -39.89 25.44
CA GLU A 114 3.35 -38.58 25.91
C GLU A 114 3.03 -37.50 24.87
N PRO A 115 2.57 -36.32 25.30
CA PRO A 115 2.42 -35.20 24.39
C PRO A 115 3.77 -34.86 23.77
N SER A 116 3.81 -34.72 22.45
CA SER A 116 4.96 -34.08 21.80
C SER A 116 4.97 -32.60 22.20
N HIS A 117 6.15 -32.00 22.22
CA HIS A 117 6.22 -30.54 22.18
C HIS A 117 5.50 -30.11 20.90
N ASP A 118 4.48 -29.27 21.05
CA ASP A 118 3.68 -28.73 19.95
C ASP A 118 4.58 -27.80 19.12
N VAL A 119 5.21 -28.35 18.09
CA VAL A 119 5.96 -27.60 17.07
C VAL A 119 5.07 -27.24 15.88
N ASP A 120 3.85 -27.77 15.81
CA ASP A 120 2.86 -27.42 14.78
C ASP A 120 2.06 -26.16 15.18
N GLY A 121 2.01 -25.85 16.49
CA GLY A 121 1.57 -24.58 17.07
C GLY A 121 2.68 -23.56 17.34
N ALA A 122 3.94 -23.89 17.00
CA ALA A 122 4.99 -22.89 16.92
C ALA A 122 4.70 -22.02 15.68
N VAL A 123 4.04 -20.89 15.92
CA VAL A 123 3.88 -19.82 14.92
C VAL A 123 5.28 -19.46 14.41
N GLU A 124 5.61 -19.92 13.21
CA GLU A 124 6.71 -19.36 12.43
C GLU A 124 6.45 -17.86 12.32
N SER A 125 7.34 -17.04 12.89
CA SER A 125 7.33 -15.57 12.78
C SER A 125 7.34 -15.07 11.32
N SER A 126 7.50 -15.97 10.35
CA SER A 126 7.45 -15.74 8.91
C SER A 126 6.10 -15.20 8.44
N ASN A 127 4.97 -15.73 8.94
CA ASN A 127 3.65 -15.33 8.44
C ASN A 127 3.22 -13.95 8.98
N GLU A 128 3.51 -13.64 10.24
CA GLU A 128 3.23 -12.33 10.83
C GLU A 128 4.13 -11.25 10.24
N PHE A 129 5.39 -11.56 9.92
CA PHE A 129 6.27 -10.62 9.21
C PHE A 129 5.75 -10.33 7.80
N SER A 130 5.37 -11.35 7.03
CA SER A 130 4.78 -11.16 5.70
C SER A 130 3.43 -10.42 5.77
N VAL A 131 2.56 -10.75 6.71
CA VAL A 131 1.28 -10.03 6.92
C VAL A 131 1.50 -8.60 7.39
N LEU A 132 2.52 -8.33 8.22
CA LEU A 132 2.89 -6.98 8.62
C LEU A 132 3.49 -6.19 7.45
N VAL A 133 4.32 -6.83 6.62
CA VAL A 133 4.88 -6.24 5.38
C VAL A 133 3.77 -5.94 4.38
N ASP A 134 2.84 -6.87 4.17
CA ASP A 134 1.67 -6.68 3.33
C ASP A 134 0.75 -5.59 3.90
N LEU A 135 0.57 -5.54 5.22
CA LEU A 135 -0.18 -4.48 5.88
C LEU A 135 0.50 -3.12 5.68
N ILE A 136 1.81 -3.00 5.91
CA ILE A 136 2.59 -1.77 5.70
C ILE A 136 2.55 -1.33 4.23
N ASN A 137 2.71 -2.27 3.30
CA ASN A 137 2.60 -2.01 1.86
C ASN A 137 1.17 -1.68 1.43
N SER A 138 0.17 -2.17 2.16
CA SER A 138 -1.24 -1.87 1.95
C SER A 138 -1.69 -0.56 2.60
N ILE A 139 -0.88 0.09 3.44
CA ILE A 139 -1.18 1.43 3.96
C ILE A 139 -1.04 2.42 2.80
N PRO A 140 -2.15 2.96 2.24
CA PRO A 140 -2.04 4.04 1.27
C PRO A 140 -1.46 5.28 1.96
N GLY A 141 -0.49 5.95 1.33
CA GLY A 141 0.08 7.19 1.88
C GLY A 141 1.55 7.14 2.31
N GLY A 142 2.34 6.22 1.78
CA GLY A 142 3.80 6.34 1.88
C GLY A 142 4.30 7.67 1.30
N ARG A 143 5.31 8.28 1.92
CA ARG A 143 6.03 9.42 1.36
C ARG A 143 7.27 8.94 0.62
N VAL A 144 7.42 9.34 -0.63
CA VAL A 144 8.65 9.17 -1.41
C VAL A 144 9.32 10.53 -1.58
N PHE A 145 10.64 10.57 -1.46
CA PHE A 145 11.42 11.80 -1.58
C PHE A 145 12.36 11.69 -2.78
N SER A 146 12.34 12.67 -3.67
CA SER A 146 13.24 12.76 -4.82
C SER A 146 13.26 14.17 -5.40
N SER A 147 14.20 14.48 -6.29
CA SER A 147 14.14 15.70 -7.12
C SER A 147 13.10 15.55 -8.24
N GLY A 148 12.68 16.67 -8.83
CA GLY A 148 11.74 16.67 -9.95
C GLY A 148 10.30 16.43 -9.55
N ARG A 149 9.49 15.89 -10.47
CA ARG A 149 8.05 15.71 -10.31
C ARG A 149 7.54 14.38 -10.88
N PRO A 150 6.64 13.68 -10.19
CA PRO A 150 6.20 12.33 -10.57
C PRO A 150 5.26 12.30 -11.78
N ASP A 151 4.66 13.43 -12.15
CA ASP A 151 3.92 13.60 -13.41
C ASP A 151 4.83 13.85 -14.62
N LYS A 152 6.14 14.02 -14.40
CA LYS A 152 7.19 14.04 -15.43
C LYS A 152 8.35 13.12 -15.00
N PRO A 153 8.18 11.78 -15.11
CA PRO A 153 9.12 10.78 -14.59
C PRO A 153 10.58 11.04 -14.98
N GLU A 154 10.83 11.59 -16.18
CA GLU A 154 12.15 11.95 -16.71
C GLU A 154 12.91 13.01 -15.88
N THR A 155 12.21 13.69 -14.98
CA THR A 155 12.79 14.66 -14.04
C THR A 155 13.15 14.04 -12.69
N THR A 156 12.79 12.77 -12.47
CA THR A 156 12.96 12.05 -11.21
C THR A 156 13.96 10.91 -11.35
N ILE A 157 14.31 10.27 -10.23
CA ILE A 157 15.12 9.04 -10.23
C ILE A 157 14.30 7.78 -10.55
N PHE A 158 12.96 7.89 -10.54
CA PHE A 158 12.05 6.76 -10.72
C PHE A 158 11.65 6.65 -12.20
N ALA A 159 11.53 5.42 -12.69
CA ALA A 159 10.93 5.14 -13.98
C ALA A 159 9.42 5.41 -13.96
N ALA A 160 8.82 5.63 -15.13
CA ALA A 160 7.39 5.90 -15.26
C ALA A 160 6.55 4.74 -14.71
N GLU A 161 6.99 3.50 -14.93
CA GLU A 161 6.33 2.28 -14.47
C GLU A 161 6.36 2.16 -12.94
N GLU A 162 7.46 2.59 -12.30
CA GLU A 162 7.58 2.59 -10.83
C GLU A 162 6.59 3.60 -10.22
N LEU A 163 6.53 4.81 -10.78
CA LEU A 163 5.61 5.87 -10.34
C LEU A 163 4.14 5.48 -10.58
N ASP A 164 3.84 4.77 -11.66
CA ASP A 164 2.49 4.27 -11.95
C ASP A 164 2.08 3.07 -11.08
N ALA A 165 3.04 2.24 -10.66
CA ALA A 165 2.80 1.16 -9.72
C ALA A 165 2.56 1.63 -8.26
N MET A 166 3.00 2.85 -7.90
CA MET A 166 2.82 3.37 -6.53
C MET A 166 1.34 3.37 -6.09
N PRO A 167 1.03 3.01 -4.82
CA PRO A 167 -0.34 3.03 -4.30
C PRO A 167 -1.00 4.41 -4.42
N ILE A 168 -2.32 4.41 -4.61
CA ILE A 168 -3.14 5.63 -4.43
C ILE A 168 -2.95 6.13 -2.99
N GLY A 169 -2.90 7.44 -2.81
CA GLY A 169 -2.61 8.11 -1.55
C GLY A 169 -1.12 8.43 -1.36
N THR A 170 -0.21 7.78 -2.10
CA THR A 170 1.24 8.07 -2.02
C THR A 170 1.51 9.56 -2.20
N GLU A 171 2.38 10.11 -1.34
CA GLU A 171 2.86 11.48 -1.42
C GLU A 171 4.29 11.49 -2.00
N PHE A 172 4.48 12.13 -3.14
CA PHE A 172 5.80 12.44 -3.67
C PHE A 172 6.21 13.82 -3.16
N VAL A 173 7.30 13.88 -2.41
CA VAL A 173 7.87 15.11 -1.85
C VAL A 173 9.10 15.49 -2.66
N SER A 174 8.99 16.58 -3.41
CA SER A 174 10.10 17.09 -4.23
C SER A 174 11.12 17.83 -3.37
N THR A 175 12.40 17.49 -3.50
CA THR A 175 13.48 18.15 -2.75
C THR A 175 13.92 19.47 -3.37
N ASP A 176 13.55 19.74 -4.62
CA ASP A 176 13.94 20.94 -5.39
C ASP A 176 12.73 21.76 -5.86
N GLY A 177 11.54 21.44 -5.37
CA GLY A 177 10.30 22.08 -5.78
C GLY A 177 9.98 21.88 -7.27
N ALA A 178 10.61 20.89 -7.92
CA ALA A 178 10.62 20.66 -9.37
C ALA A 178 10.95 21.90 -10.21
N ASN A 179 11.70 22.85 -9.64
CA ASN A 179 11.99 24.17 -10.25
C ASN A 179 10.75 25.02 -10.58
N VAL A 180 9.57 24.63 -10.09
CA VAL A 180 8.29 25.34 -10.30
C VAL A 180 7.55 25.63 -8.99
N GLY A 181 8.22 25.40 -7.85
CA GLY A 181 7.65 25.58 -6.53
C GLY A 181 6.53 24.58 -6.19
N ALA A 182 6.48 23.42 -6.84
CA ALA A 182 5.61 22.32 -6.42
C ALA A 182 6.39 21.41 -5.48
N TRP A 183 5.91 21.26 -4.25
CA TRP A 183 6.66 20.57 -3.19
C TRP A 183 6.11 19.19 -2.89
N VAL A 184 4.79 18.99 -3.01
CA VAL A 184 4.14 17.70 -2.76
C VAL A 184 3.12 17.40 -3.83
N TRP A 185 3.19 16.19 -4.38
CA TRP A 185 2.15 15.59 -5.21
C TRP A 185 1.53 14.43 -4.44
N THR A 186 0.22 14.29 -4.52
CA THR A 186 -0.49 13.12 -4.03
C THR A 186 -1.08 12.36 -5.21
N LYS A 187 -0.95 11.04 -5.19
CA LYS A 187 -1.56 10.16 -6.20
C LYS A 187 -3.01 9.91 -5.85
N PHE A 188 -3.96 10.46 -6.62
CA PHE A 188 -5.40 10.34 -6.31
C PHE A 188 -6.12 9.25 -7.12
N GLY A 189 -5.53 8.74 -8.19
CA GLY A 189 -6.10 7.62 -8.94
C GLY A 189 -5.20 7.15 -10.07
N ARG A 190 -5.57 6.03 -10.70
CA ARG A 190 -4.90 5.53 -11.91
C ARG A 190 -5.61 6.01 -13.17
N ALA A 191 -4.90 6.04 -14.29
CA ALA A 191 -5.45 6.52 -15.57
C ALA A 191 -6.69 5.70 -16.01
N ASP A 192 -6.68 4.40 -15.74
CA ASP A 192 -7.68 3.39 -16.09
C ASP A 192 -8.85 3.27 -15.10
N GLU A 193 -8.80 3.95 -13.95
CA GLU A 193 -9.83 3.83 -12.91
C GLU A 193 -11.10 4.62 -13.27
N PRO A 194 -12.29 3.99 -13.34
CA PRO A 194 -13.52 4.64 -13.80
C PRO A 194 -14.18 5.54 -12.74
N SER A 195 -13.89 5.34 -11.45
CA SER A 195 -14.49 6.09 -10.33
C SER A 195 -13.79 7.43 -10.04
N THR A 196 -12.56 7.63 -10.51
CA THR A 196 -11.79 8.83 -10.22
C THR A 196 -12.19 9.95 -11.19
N PRO A 197 -12.65 11.13 -10.71
CA PRO A 197 -12.94 12.28 -11.58
C PRO A 197 -11.74 12.56 -12.48
N ALA A 198 -11.96 12.88 -13.76
CA ALA A 198 -10.88 13.10 -14.73
C ALA A 198 -9.87 14.17 -14.24
N THR A 199 -10.32 15.12 -13.43
CA THR A 199 -9.50 16.18 -12.81
C THR A 199 -8.61 15.72 -11.65
N ALA A 200 -8.77 14.48 -11.18
CA ALA A 200 -8.07 13.88 -10.04
C ALA A 200 -7.30 12.60 -10.42
N LYS A 201 -7.15 12.30 -11.72
CA LYS A 201 -6.40 11.12 -12.18
C LYS A 201 -4.90 11.38 -12.14
N GLY A 202 -4.14 10.44 -11.58
CA GLY A 202 -2.68 10.50 -11.50
C GLY A 202 -2.16 11.33 -10.33
N TRP A 203 -0.99 11.94 -10.55
CA TRP A 203 -0.29 12.78 -9.58
C TRP A 203 -0.79 14.22 -9.62
N THR A 204 -1.27 14.73 -8.49
CA THR A 204 -1.77 16.10 -8.36
C THR A 204 -0.97 16.85 -7.30
N VAL A 205 -0.56 18.09 -7.59
CA VAL A 205 0.11 18.95 -6.62
C VAL A 205 -0.86 19.30 -5.47
N THR A 206 -0.50 18.92 -4.25
CA THR A 206 -1.27 19.17 -3.02
C THR A 206 -0.60 20.19 -2.11
N SER A 207 0.70 20.43 -2.29
CA SER A 207 1.44 21.50 -1.63
C SER A 207 2.39 22.17 -2.61
N GLY A 208 2.25 23.48 -2.77
CA GLY A 208 3.12 24.27 -3.64
C GLY A 208 3.07 25.76 -3.36
N ASP A 209 4.20 26.41 -3.62
CA ASP A 209 4.39 27.86 -3.61
C ASP A 209 5.39 28.23 -4.71
N THR A 210 4.91 28.87 -5.77
CA THR A 210 5.73 29.24 -6.93
C THR A 210 6.74 30.34 -6.62
N GLY A 211 6.63 30.99 -5.46
CA GLY A 211 7.23 32.31 -5.27
C GLY A 211 6.66 33.33 -6.26
N ASN A 212 7.38 34.43 -6.43
CA ASN A 212 6.96 35.52 -7.32
C ASN A 212 7.34 35.21 -8.78
N VAL A 213 6.34 35.11 -9.64
CA VAL A 213 6.48 35.04 -11.09
C VAL A 213 6.24 36.44 -11.65
N ILE A 214 7.19 36.96 -12.43
CA ILE A 214 7.20 38.34 -12.88
C ILE A 214 6.86 38.40 -14.37
N VAL A 215 5.80 39.12 -14.71
CA VAL A 215 5.43 39.47 -16.09
C VAL A 215 5.78 40.93 -16.34
N THR A 216 6.47 41.19 -17.45
CA THR A 216 6.74 42.56 -17.90
C THR A 216 5.57 43.06 -18.72
N PRO A 217 4.81 44.05 -18.24
CA PRO A 217 3.65 44.54 -18.95
C PRO A 217 4.01 45.37 -20.18
N THR A 218 3.22 45.24 -21.24
CA THR A 218 3.19 46.21 -22.35
C THR A 218 2.39 47.45 -21.96
N ASN A 219 2.64 48.58 -22.63
CA ASN A 219 1.91 49.85 -22.47
C ASN A 219 2.04 50.51 -21.08
N VAL A 220 2.91 50.00 -20.21
CA VAL A 220 3.10 50.47 -18.83
C VAL A 220 4.51 51.04 -18.65
N THR A 221 4.60 52.13 -17.89
CA THR A 221 5.86 52.85 -17.61
C THR A 221 6.29 52.74 -16.14
N GLY A 222 7.46 53.31 -15.83
CA GLY A 222 7.99 53.37 -14.46
C GLY A 222 8.64 52.07 -13.97
N GLY A 223 8.99 51.16 -14.89
CA GLY A 223 9.61 49.86 -14.57
C GLY A 223 8.66 48.87 -13.89
N ALA A 224 7.39 49.23 -13.74
CA ALA A 224 6.38 48.42 -13.07
C ALA A 224 6.17 47.07 -13.76
N LYS A 225 6.00 46.04 -12.95
CA LYS A 225 5.73 44.66 -13.35
C LYS A 225 4.37 44.21 -12.86
N ILE A 226 3.88 43.14 -13.46
CA ILE A 226 2.80 42.35 -12.88
C ILE A 226 3.47 41.19 -12.16
N VAL A 227 3.21 41.05 -10.87
CA VAL A 227 3.64 39.88 -10.10
C VAL A 227 2.48 38.91 -9.95
N PHE A 228 2.78 37.63 -10.07
CA PHE A 228 1.90 36.52 -9.73
C PHE A 228 2.57 35.65 -8.66
N ARG A 229 1.81 35.07 -7.75
CA ARG A 229 2.26 33.99 -6.87
C ARG A 229 1.12 33.00 -6.68
N ARG A 230 1.39 31.72 -6.90
CA ARG A 230 0.45 30.63 -6.64
C ARG A 230 0.87 29.93 -5.37
N VAL A 231 -0.05 29.89 -4.40
CA VAL A 231 0.06 29.08 -3.19
C VAL A 231 -1.10 28.09 -3.20
N ASN A 232 -0.79 26.83 -3.44
CA ASN A 232 -1.77 25.78 -3.74
C ASN A 232 -2.73 26.24 -4.85
N ASN A 233 -4.04 26.28 -4.59
CA ASN A 233 -5.01 26.74 -5.58
C ASN A 233 -5.32 28.23 -5.50
N THR A 234 -4.61 29.00 -4.68
CA THR A 234 -4.82 30.46 -4.55
C THR A 234 -3.77 31.23 -5.32
N ILE A 235 -4.20 32.12 -6.20
CA ILE A 235 -3.34 33.06 -6.92
C ILE A 235 -3.43 34.44 -6.28
N PHE A 236 -2.28 35.08 -6.13
CA PHE A 236 -2.14 36.49 -5.80
C PHE A 236 -1.53 37.20 -7.00
N SER A 237 -2.14 38.30 -7.43
CA SER A 237 -1.57 39.14 -8.49
C SER A 237 -1.63 40.62 -8.14
N SER A 238 -0.60 41.36 -8.54
CA SER A 238 -0.57 42.81 -8.41
C SER A 238 0.15 43.44 -9.59
N LEU A 239 -0.43 44.50 -10.14
CA LEU A 239 0.25 45.42 -11.06
C LEU A 239 0.92 46.54 -10.26
N GLY A 240 2.12 46.95 -10.66
CA GLY A 240 2.90 47.99 -9.96
C GLY A 240 4.10 47.45 -9.18
N PHE A 241 4.36 46.13 -9.22
CA PHE A 241 5.53 45.54 -8.58
C PHE A 241 6.82 46.14 -9.15
N GLN A 242 7.82 46.42 -8.31
CA GLN A 242 9.05 47.16 -8.65
C GLN A 242 8.87 48.60 -9.17
N GLY A 243 7.63 49.08 -9.31
CA GLY A 243 7.35 50.49 -9.57
C GLY A 243 7.54 51.34 -8.30
N PRO A 244 7.85 52.65 -8.45
CA PRO A 244 7.99 53.56 -7.31
C PRO A 244 6.76 53.50 -6.39
N TRP A 245 6.95 53.12 -5.13
CA TRP A 245 5.87 52.98 -4.14
C TRP A 245 4.70 52.08 -4.60
N GLY A 246 4.99 51.06 -5.41
CA GLY A 246 3.97 50.14 -5.94
C GLY A 246 3.06 50.78 -7.01
N THR A 247 3.47 51.88 -7.62
CA THR A 247 2.71 52.56 -8.68
C THR A 247 3.13 52.11 -10.07
N PHE A 248 2.30 52.44 -11.06
CA PHE A 248 2.63 52.33 -12.47
C PHE A 248 2.12 53.56 -13.23
N GLY A 249 2.57 53.72 -14.48
CA GLY A 249 1.98 54.68 -15.41
C GLY A 249 1.55 53.99 -16.71
N ILE A 250 0.79 54.70 -17.53
CA ILE A 250 0.49 54.27 -18.91
C ILE A 250 1.39 55.07 -19.84
N ASP A 251 2.01 54.38 -20.80
CA ASP A 251 2.85 55.04 -21.80
C ASP A 251 2.03 56.07 -22.60
N GLU A 252 2.60 57.24 -22.85
CA GLU A 252 1.99 58.25 -23.73
C GLU A 252 1.65 57.66 -25.11
N ASN A 253 2.49 56.74 -25.58
CA ASN A 253 2.35 56.04 -26.85
C ASN A 253 1.63 54.69 -26.74
N ALA A 254 0.98 54.41 -25.60
CA ALA A 254 0.27 53.15 -25.39
C ALA A 254 -0.77 52.91 -26.48
N ILE A 255 -0.83 51.67 -26.98
CA ILE A 255 -1.76 51.28 -28.04
C ILE A 255 -3.09 50.86 -27.41
N ALA A 256 -4.13 51.68 -27.62
CA ALA A 256 -5.50 51.34 -27.24
C ALA A 256 -6.15 50.48 -28.35
N LEU A 257 -6.19 49.16 -28.15
CA LEU A 257 -6.87 48.24 -29.05
C LEU A 257 -8.37 48.54 -29.05
N GLU A 258 -9.00 48.51 -30.22
CA GLU A 258 -10.43 48.85 -30.40
C GLU A 258 -10.82 50.20 -29.75
N GLY A 259 -9.84 51.09 -29.56
CA GLY A 259 -9.98 52.37 -28.88
C GLY A 259 -10.20 52.31 -27.37
N THR A 260 -10.42 51.14 -26.75
CA THR A 260 -10.94 51.06 -25.37
C THR A 260 -10.12 50.18 -24.43
N LYS A 261 -9.10 49.46 -24.91
CA LYS A 261 -8.33 48.54 -24.05
C LYS A 261 -6.83 48.61 -24.30
N PHE A 262 -6.06 48.61 -23.21
CA PHE A 262 -4.62 48.44 -23.23
C PHE A 262 -4.29 47.00 -22.86
N GLU A 263 -3.67 46.25 -23.76
CA GLU A 263 -3.16 44.93 -23.43
C GLU A 263 -1.88 45.08 -22.63
N LEU A 264 -1.79 44.37 -21.51
CA LEU A 264 -0.62 44.39 -20.63
C LEU A 264 0.19 43.10 -20.77
N GLY A 265 -0.44 42.00 -21.15
CA GLY A 265 0.22 40.72 -21.32
C GLY A 265 -0.74 39.56 -21.18
N ILE A 266 -0.18 38.39 -20.90
CA ILE A 266 -0.92 37.13 -20.75
C ILE A 266 -0.59 36.54 -19.39
N THR A 267 -1.62 36.01 -18.73
CA THR A 267 -1.46 35.29 -17.47
C THR A 267 -0.55 34.07 -17.68
N PRO A 268 0.43 33.78 -16.82
CA PRO A 268 1.28 32.59 -16.99
C PRO A 268 0.49 31.27 -16.91
N GLN A 269 1.01 30.18 -17.51
CA GLN A 269 0.37 28.86 -17.44
C GLN A 269 0.33 28.38 -15.99
N GLY A 270 -0.82 27.85 -15.54
CA GLY A 270 -1.03 27.45 -14.15
C GLY A 270 -1.45 28.59 -13.23
N PHE A 271 -1.69 29.80 -13.75
CA PHE A 271 -2.16 30.96 -12.98
C PHE A 271 -3.52 31.46 -13.46
N GLY A 272 -4.09 30.90 -14.53
CA GLY A 272 -5.33 31.39 -15.10
C GLY A 272 -6.55 31.12 -14.23
N THR A 273 -7.70 31.59 -14.72
CA THR A 273 -8.99 31.54 -14.05
C THR A 273 -10.08 31.24 -15.07
N ASN A 274 -11.19 30.65 -14.61
CA ASN A 274 -12.43 30.51 -15.38
C ASN A 274 -13.43 31.63 -15.10
N ILE A 275 -13.09 32.56 -14.19
CA ILE A 275 -13.89 33.70 -13.80
C ILE A 275 -13.04 34.96 -14.01
N ALA A 276 -13.51 35.86 -14.87
CA ALA A 276 -12.84 37.14 -15.09
C ALA A 276 -12.71 37.92 -13.77
N GLN A 277 -11.54 38.50 -13.53
CA GLN A 277 -11.25 39.28 -12.33
C GLN A 277 -11.07 40.75 -12.70
N THR A 278 -11.75 41.65 -12.01
CA THR A 278 -11.70 43.09 -12.31
C THR A 278 -11.47 43.90 -11.05
N MET A 279 -10.65 44.96 -11.14
CA MET A 279 -10.50 45.95 -10.08
C MET A 279 -10.44 47.37 -10.61
N LEU A 280 -10.98 48.29 -9.83
CA LEU A 280 -10.90 49.72 -10.13
C LEU A 280 -9.46 50.21 -10.02
N LEU A 281 -9.14 51.21 -10.84
CA LEU A 281 -7.89 51.93 -10.77
C LEU A 281 -8.02 53.14 -9.84
N SER A 282 -6.91 53.59 -9.28
CA SER A 282 -6.83 54.86 -8.58
C SER A 282 -5.58 55.63 -8.98
N ARG A 283 -5.61 56.95 -8.81
CA ARG A 283 -4.45 57.83 -8.92
C ARG A 283 -3.99 58.23 -7.54
N ASP A 284 -2.72 57.97 -7.27
CA ASP A 284 -2.05 58.14 -5.99
C ASP A 284 -2.82 57.55 -4.78
N GLY A 285 -3.74 56.60 -4.99
CA GLY A 285 -4.63 56.08 -3.94
C GLY A 285 -5.64 57.10 -3.37
N LYS A 286 -5.70 58.32 -3.94
CA LYS A 286 -6.55 59.43 -3.49
C LYS A 286 -7.80 59.59 -4.34
N GLU A 287 -7.67 59.35 -5.64
CA GLU A 287 -8.75 59.54 -6.60
C GLU A 287 -9.05 58.22 -7.31
N MET A 288 -10.31 57.79 -7.27
CA MET A 288 -10.77 56.60 -7.98
C MET A 288 -11.01 56.93 -9.45
N ILE A 289 -10.48 56.11 -10.34
CA ILE A 289 -10.74 56.20 -11.78
C ILE A 289 -11.95 55.31 -12.08
N ILE A 290 -13.09 55.93 -12.34
CA ILE A 290 -14.38 55.22 -12.52
C ILE A 290 -14.64 54.75 -13.95
N ASP A 291 -13.93 55.30 -14.92
CA ASP A 291 -14.11 54.98 -16.35
C ASP A 291 -13.05 53.97 -16.86
N ALA A 292 -12.28 53.34 -15.96
CA ALA A 292 -11.34 52.29 -16.32
C ALA A 292 -11.10 51.26 -15.21
N ILE A 293 -10.82 50.02 -15.61
CA ILE A 293 -10.57 48.88 -14.73
C ILE A 293 -9.32 48.12 -15.15
N TYR A 294 -8.59 47.60 -14.16
CA TYR A 294 -7.65 46.49 -14.36
C TYR A 294 -8.42 45.18 -14.45
N ASN A 295 -8.11 44.34 -15.44
CA ASN A 295 -8.88 43.16 -15.77
C ASN A 295 -7.98 41.97 -16.13
N VAL A 296 -8.20 40.83 -15.49
CA VAL A 296 -7.57 39.54 -15.80
C VAL A 296 -8.65 38.61 -16.35
N LEU A 297 -8.51 38.23 -17.61
CA LEU A 297 -9.52 37.46 -18.35
C LEU A 297 -9.31 35.95 -18.23
N THR A 298 -10.32 35.19 -18.69
CA THR A 298 -10.30 33.73 -18.60
C THR A 298 -9.29 33.10 -19.55
N ARG A 299 -8.57 32.06 -19.10
CA ARG A 299 -7.53 31.43 -19.94
C ARG A 299 -8.13 30.67 -21.12
N THR A 300 -9.25 29.98 -20.89
CA THR A 300 -9.90 29.11 -21.88
C THR A 300 -10.61 29.87 -23.00
N ARG A 301 -11.26 31.00 -22.70
CA ARG A 301 -12.03 31.77 -23.70
C ARG A 301 -11.25 32.95 -24.28
N ASP A 302 -10.52 33.67 -23.43
CA ASP A 302 -9.92 34.95 -23.78
C ASP A 302 -8.39 34.87 -23.91
N GLY A 303 -7.83 33.67 -23.80
CA GLY A 303 -6.38 33.43 -23.84
C GLY A 303 -5.64 33.96 -22.61
N GLY A 304 -6.34 34.26 -21.51
CA GLY A 304 -5.74 34.71 -20.25
C GLY A 304 -5.19 36.13 -20.32
N LYS A 305 -5.70 36.95 -21.24
CA LYS A 305 -5.29 38.34 -21.44
C LYS A 305 -5.42 39.16 -20.16
N ILE A 306 -4.41 40.00 -19.94
CA ILE A 306 -4.37 40.99 -18.87
C ILE A 306 -4.51 42.36 -19.51
N GLN A 307 -5.45 43.16 -19.05
CA GLN A 307 -5.82 44.40 -19.72
C GLN A 307 -6.17 45.51 -18.74
N ILE A 308 -6.00 46.75 -19.19
CA ILE A 308 -6.78 47.87 -18.67
C ILE A 308 -7.92 48.12 -19.66
N ARG A 309 -9.16 48.06 -19.18
CA ARG A 309 -10.35 48.32 -19.99
C ARG A 309 -10.94 49.66 -19.60
N CYS A 310 -11.21 50.48 -20.59
CA CYS A 310 -11.79 51.80 -20.45
C CYS A 310 -13.24 51.77 -20.95
N LYS A 311 -14.07 52.67 -20.42
CA LYS A 311 -15.47 52.83 -20.82
C LYS A 311 -15.61 53.18 -22.30
N ASP A 312 -14.75 54.07 -22.79
CA ASP A 312 -14.76 54.58 -24.16
C ASP A 312 -13.35 55.06 -24.58
N ALA A 313 -13.22 55.54 -25.82
CA ALA A 313 -11.96 56.01 -26.38
C ALA A 313 -11.44 57.29 -25.75
N THR A 314 -12.33 58.14 -25.23
CA THR A 314 -11.96 59.36 -24.51
C THR A 314 -11.27 58.99 -23.20
N ALA A 315 -11.85 58.07 -22.43
CA ALA A 315 -11.26 57.55 -21.20
C ALA A 315 -9.90 56.89 -21.45
N ALA A 316 -9.77 56.09 -22.52
CA ALA A 316 -8.50 55.50 -22.89
C ALA A 316 -7.42 56.54 -23.22
N ASN A 317 -7.74 57.55 -24.03
CA ASN A 317 -6.78 58.61 -24.36
C ASN A 317 -6.39 59.44 -23.14
N ASN A 318 -7.33 59.73 -22.22
CA ASN A 318 -7.04 60.47 -20.99
C ASN A 318 -6.12 59.73 -20.01
N LEU A 319 -6.03 58.40 -20.14
CA LEU A 319 -5.14 57.56 -19.33
C LEU A 319 -3.70 57.54 -19.83
N LYS A 320 -3.46 57.82 -21.12
CA LYS A 320 -2.10 57.87 -21.67
C LYS A 320 -1.27 58.95 -20.98
N GLY A 321 0.00 58.65 -20.71
CA GLY A 321 0.91 59.54 -20.00
C GLY A 321 0.65 59.69 -18.50
N GLN A 322 -0.45 59.14 -17.98
CA GLN A 322 -0.74 59.22 -16.55
C GLN A 322 0.26 58.40 -15.74
N THR A 323 0.63 58.93 -14.58
CA THR A 323 1.56 58.32 -13.63
C THR A 323 0.92 58.14 -12.27
N LEU A 324 1.62 57.47 -11.35
CA LEU A 324 1.15 57.21 -9.98
C LEU A 324 -0.19 56.45 -9.92
N LEU A 325 -0.47 55.64 -10.94
CA LEU A 325 -1.63 54.77 -10.96
C LEU A 325 -1.42 53.58 -10.03
N ARG A 326 -2.51 53.12 -9.42
CA ARG A 326 -2.55 51.94 -8.57
C ARG A 326 -3.75 51.08 -8.92
N ALA A 327 -3.54 49.78 -8.87
CA ALA A 327 -4.59 48.77 -8.87
C ALA A 327 -4.42 47.97 -7.58
N ALA A 328 -5.52 47.69 -6.88
CA ALA A 328 -5.46 46.79 -5.74
C ALA A 328 -5.05 45.37 -6.20
N SER A 329 -4.46 44.61 -5.29
CA SER A 329 -4.09 43.23 -5.57
C SER A 329 -5.33 42.37 -5.75
N ILE A 330 -5.28 41.49 -6.74
CA ILE A 330 -6.36 40.57 -7.07
C ILE A 330 -5.99 39.19 -6.53
N ARG A 331 -6.98 38.50 -5.96
CA ARG A 331 -6.86 37.10 -5.54
C ARG A 331 -7.95 36.27 -6.20
N TRP A 332 -7.60 35.10 -6.70
CA TRP A 332 -8.58 34.12 -7.20
C TRP A 332 -8.16 32.70 -6.88
N VAL A 333 -9.11 31.78 -7.04
CA VAL A 333 -8.84 30.34 -7.01
C VAL A 333 -8.67 29.86 -8.44
N THR A 334 -7.63 29.06 -8.68
CA THR A 334 -7.40 28.40 -9.97
C THR A 334 -7.60 26.89 -9.85
N ASN A 335 -8.13 26.30 -10.91
CA ASN A 335 -8.18 24.86 -11.12
C ASN A 335 -7.24 24.41 -12.26
N GLU A 336 -6.37 25.30 -12.74
CA GLU A 336 -5.37 24.92 -13.74
C GLU A 336 -4.36 23.94 -13.15
N PRO A 337 -3.81 23.03 -13.99
CA PRO A 337 -2.64 22.24 -13.62
C PRO A 337 -1.52 23.14 -13.06
N TRP A 338 -0.68 22.58 -12.19
CA TRP A 338 0.48 23.32 -11.70
C TRP A 338 1.38 23.76 -12.86
N PRO A 339 2.03 24.93 -12.78
CA PRO A 339 2.96 25.38 -13.82
C PRO A 339 3.97 24.31 -14.24
N GLU A 340 4.24 24.23 -15.54
CA GLU A 340 5.28 23.38 -16.11
C GLU A 340 6.65 24.05 -16.11
N SER A 341 6.67 25.38 -16.10
CA SER A 341 7.84 26.26 -15.99
C SER A 341 7.44 27.61 -15.38
N LEU A 342 8.41 28.33 -14.81
CA LEU A 342 8.25 29.68 -14.23
C LEU A 342 9.12 30.71 -14.93
#